data_AF-A0A453RZS1-F1
#
_entry.id   AF-A0A453RZS1-F1
#
_cell.length_a   1.000
_cell.length_b   1.000
_cell.length_c   1.000
_cell.angle_alpha   90.00
_cell.angle_beta   90.00
_cell.angle_gamma   90.00
#
_symmetry.space_group_name_H-M   'P 1'
#
loop_
_entity.id
_entity.type
_entity.pdbx_description
1 polymer ?
#
loop_
_entity_poly.entity_id
_entity_poly.type
_entity_poly.pdbx_seq_one_letter_code
_entity_poly.pdbx_strand_id
1 'polypeptide(L)'
;MERIVDYRTHISGIRPKHMNKAKDFSIVQKDIAELITGRVLVGHALHHDLKVLLLGHPKKDIRDTSEYEVFRREGKRRSLKDLAAQELCVKIQQQEHCPVCVILYS
;
A
#
# COMPACT_ATOMS: atom_id res chain seq x y z
N MET A 1 22.29 8.75 2.54
CA MET A 1 20.98 9.28 2.10
C MET A 1 21.05 9.44 0.60
N GLU A 2 20.15 8.79 -0.12
CA GLU A 2 20.06 8.96 -1.58
C GLU A 2 19.31 10.26 -1.91
N ARG A 3 19.69 10.89 -3.03
CA ARG A 3 19.04 12.11 -3.50
C ARG A 3 17.70 11.78 -4.13
N ILE A 4 16.63 12.41 -3.65
CA ILE A 4 15.31 12.32 -4.27
C ILE A 4 15.32 13.14 -5.56
N VAL A 5 15.05 12.48 -6.69
CA VAL A 5 14.94 13.10 -8.01
C VAL A 5 13.52 13.53 -8.36
N ASP A 6 12.52 12.81 -7.86
CA ASP A 6 11.10 13.11 -8.01
C ASP A 6 10.31 12.53 -6.82
N TYR A 7 9.49 13.37 -6.17
CA TYR A 7 8.63 12.97 -5.06
C TYR A 7 7.31 12.33 -5.51
N ARG A 8 6.96 12.49 -6.80
CA ARG A 8 5.70 12.06 -7.40
C ARG A 8 4.49 12.56 -6.61
N THR A 9 4.51 13.82 -6.17
CA THR A 9 3.54 14.42 -5.23
C THR A 9 2.08 14.19 -5.62
N HIS A 10 1.76 14.29 -6.91
CA HIS A 10 0.41 14.04 -7.43
C HIS A 10 -0.09 12.60 -7.19
N ILE A 11 0.82 11.65 -7.04
CA ILE A 11 0.54 10.22 -6.76
C ILE A 11 0.74 9.90 -5.28
N SER A 12 1.73 10.47 -4.59
CA SER A 12 2.12 10.05 -3.24
C SER A 12 1.62 10.99 -2.13
N GLY A 13 1.24 12.22 -2.47
CA GLY A 13 1.03 13.32 -1.52
C GLY A 13 2.32 13.80 -0.82
N ILE A 14 3.48 13.21 -1.12
CA ILE A 14 4.74 13.51 -0.45
C ILE A 14 5.37 14.79 -1.02
N ARG A 15 5.82 15.68 -0.14
CA ARG A 15 6.47 16.95 -0.47
C ARG A 15 7.84 17.00 0.24
N PRO A 16 8.79 17.84 -0.23
CA PRO A 16 10.11 17.97 0.40
C PRO A 16 10.04 18.23 1.91
N LYS A 17 9.09 19.06 2.37
CA LYS A 17 8.87 19.35 3.79
C LYS A 17 8.57 18.11 4.66
N HIS A 18 8.04 17.03 4.07
CA HIS A 18 7.77 15.78 4.79
C HIS A 18 9.06 15.01 5.11
N MET A 19 10.13 15.23 4.34
CA MET A 19 11.42 14.57 4.57
C MET A 19 12.16 15.15 5.79
N ASN A 20 11.92 16.42 6.13
CA ASN A 20 12.56 17.08 7.27
C ASN A 20 12.32 16.37 8.62
N LYS A 21 11.23 15.59 8.73
CA LYS A 21 10.86 14.83 9.92
C LYS A 21 10.72 13.33 9.63
N ALA A 22 11.22 12.88 8.48
CA ALA A 22 11.13 11.47 8.12
C ALA A 22 12.03 10.64 9.04
N LYS A 23 11.50 9.50 9.50
CA LYS A 23 12.31 8.51 10.22
C LYS A 23 13.29 7.83 9.26
N ASP A 24 14.40 7.36 9.80
CA ASP A 24 15.33 6.53 9.04
C ASP A 24 14.66 5.25 8.56
N PHE A 25 14.98 4.86 7.33
CA PHE A 25 14.39 3.69 6.69
C PHE A 25 14.58 2.41 7.51
N SER A 26 15.77 2.20 8.09
CA SER A 26 16.07 1.03 8.92
C SER A 26 15.19 0.92 10.16
N ILE A 27 14.86 2.05 10.79
CA ILE A 27 13.97 2.10 11.96
C ILE A 27 12.56 1.69 11.52
N VAL A 28 12.03 2.31 10.48
CA VAL A 28 10.67 2.01 9.98
C VAL A 28 10.57 0.57 9.47
N GLN A 29 11.60 0.08 8.77
CA GLN A 29 11.67 -1.30 8.29
C GLN A 29 11.60 -2.29 9.45
N LYS A 30 12.37 -2.05 10.52
CA LYS A 30 12.35 -2.88 11.72
C LYS A 30 10.98 -2.84 12.40
N ASP A 31 10.43 -1.65 12.61
CA ASP A 31 9.12 -1.46 13.23
C ASP A 31 8.03 -2.24 12.46
N ILE A 32 8.03 -2.17 11.12
CA ILE A 32 7.07 -2.90 10.27
C ILE A 32 7.31 -4.41 10.33
N ALA A 33 8.57 -4.87 10.28
CA ALA A 33 8.90 -6.29 10.34
C ALA A 33 8.39 -6.92 11.64
N GLU A 34 8.58 -6.24 12.77
CA GLU A 34 8.05 -6.66 14.07
C GLU A 34 6.52 -6.61 14.09
N LEU A 35 5.91 -5.54 13.55
CA LEU A 35 4.47 -5.38 13.51
C LEU A 35 3.75 -6.51 12.78
N ILE A 36 4.27 -6.94 11.62
CA ILE A 36 3.62 -7.94 10.78
C ILE A 36 3.94 -9.38 11.20
N THR A 37 4.88 -9.59 12.12
CA THR A 37 5.28 -10.93 12.55
C THR A 37 4.13 -11.66 13.24
N GLY A 38 3.81 -12.87 12.76
CA GLY A 38 2.74 -13.70 13.31
C GLY A 38 1.32 -13.20 13.02
N ARG A 39 1.15 -12.20 12.14
CA ARG A 39 -0.15 -11.66 11.73
C ARG A 39 -0.48 -12.01 10.29
N VAL A 40 -1.76 -11.96 9.95
CA VAL A 40 -2.22 -12.04 8.55
C VAL A 40 -2.13 -10.64 7.93
N LEU A 41 -1.37 -10.50 6.85
CA LEU A 41 -1.23 -9.26 6.10
C LEU A 41 -2.28 -9.18 4.99
N VAL A 42 -3.19 -8.21 5.10
CA VAL A 42 -4.26 -7.96 4.13
C VAL A 42 -3.98 -6.67 3.36
N GLY A 43 -4.18 -6.66 2.05
CA GLY A 43 -3.98 -5.45 1.24
C GLY A 43 -4.25 -5.65 -0.25
N HIS A 44 -3.71 -4.75 -1.07
CA HIS A 44 -3.88 -4.76 -2.52
C HIS A 44 -2.53 -4.61 -3.23
N ALA A 45 -2.13 -5.64 -3.98
CA ALA A 45 -0.84 -5.73 -4.66
C ALA A 45 0.37 -5.61 -3.70
N LEU A 46 0.29 -6.27 -2.55
CA LEU A 46 1.23 -6.19 -1.42
C LEU A 46 2.69 -6.51 -1.78
N HIS A 47 2.90 -7.24 -2.87
CA HIS A 47 4.24 -7.56 -3.37
C HIS A 47 5.08 -6.33 -3.71
N HIS A 48 4.45 -5.22 -4.15
CA HIS A 48 5.17 -3.97 -4.41
C HIS A 48 5.69 -3.35 -3.11
N ASP A 49 4.84 -3.23 -2.10
CA ASP A 49 5.18 -2.62 -0.81
C ASP A 49 6.24 -3.44 -0.07
N LEU A 50 6.06 -4.76 0.02
CA LEU A 50 7.02 -5.66 0.66
C LEU A 50 8.39 -5.62 -0.04
N LYS A 51 8.42 -5.52 -1.38
CA LYS A 51 9.67 -5.39 -2.13
C LYS A 51 10.40 -4.09 -1.82
N VAL A 52 9.69 -2.96 -1.74
CA VAL A 52 10.29 -1.66 -1.41
C VAL A 52 10.80 -1.65 0.03
N LEU A 53 10.09 -2.30 0.95
CA LEU A 53 10.51 -2.46 2.34
C LEU A 53 11.62 -3.52 2.52
N LEU A 54 11.97 -4.27 1.47
CA LEU A 54 12.90 -5.40 1.54
C LEU A 54 12.49 -6.45 2.58
N LEU A 55 11.17 -6.69 2.71
CA LEU A 55 10.59 -7.64 3.64
C LEU A 55 9.92 -8.81 2.91
N GLY A 56 9.89 -9.96 3.57
CA GLY A 56 9.09 -11.11 3.17
C GLY A 56 7.96 -11.37 4.16
N HIS A 57 6.89 -12.01 3.69
CA HIS A 57 5.82 -12.49 4.56
C HIS A 57 5.35 -13.88 4.10
N PRO A 58 5.01 -14.82 5.00
CA PRO A 58 4.58 -16.16 4.61
C PRO A 58 3.36 -16.11 3.69
N LYS A 59 3.41 -16.80 2.54
CA LYS A 59 2.31 -16.78 1.55
C LYS A 59 0.96 -17.17 2.14
N LYS A 60 0.94 -18.12 3.07
CA LYS A 60 -0.28 -18.58 3.77
C LYS A 60 -0.93 -17.50 4.62
N ASP A 61 -0.16 -16.48 5.02
CA ASP A 61 -0.59 -15.38 5.89
C ASP A 61 -0.77 -14.07 5.09
N ILE A 62 -0.68 -14.11 3.75
CA ILE A 62 -1.02 -12.99 2.86
C ILE A 62 -2.47 -13.14 2.37
N ARG A 63 -3.23 -12.04 2.39
CA ARG A 63 -4.54 -11.91 1.74
C ARG A 63 -4.50 -10.70 0.81
N ASP A 64 -4.17 -10.95 -0.46
CA ASP A 64 -4.06 -9.91 -1.48
C ASP A 64 -5.32 -9.83 -2.34
N THR A 65 -6.05 -8.73 -2.23
CA THR A 65 -7.28 -8.46 -2.99
C THR A 65 -7.04 -8.35 -4.50
N SER A 66 -5.83 -8.00 -4.93
CA SER A 66 -5.47 -7.96 -6.36
C SER A 66 -5.31 -9.37 -6.96
N GLU A 67 -5.02 -10.37 -6.12
CA GLU A 67 -4.92 -11.76 -6.54
C GLU A 67 -6.23 -12.54 -6.38
N TYR A 68 -7.20 -12.02 -5.63
CA TYR A 68 -8.43 -12.74 -5.35
C TYR A 68 -9.28 -12.90 -6.62
N GLU A 69 -9.52 -14.15 -7.03
CA GLU A 69 -10.12 -14.49 -8.33
C GLU A 69 -11.51 -13.85 -8.52
N VAL A 70 -12.31 -13.76 -7.45
CA VAL A 70 -13.64 -13.15 -7.47
C VAL A 70 -13.59 -11.68 -7.89
N PHE A 71 -12.50 -10.98 -7.60
CA PHE A 71 -12.31 -9.57 -7.95
C PHE A 71 -11.67 -9.38 -9.32
N ARG A 72 -11.27 -10.45 -10.01
CA ARG A 72 -10.72 -10.35 -11.36
C ARG A 72 -11.86 -10.27 -12.38
N ARG A 73 -11.63 -9.51 -13.45
CA ARG A 73 -12.54 -9.45 -14.61
C ARG A 73 -11.77 -9.92 -15.83
N GLU A 74 -12.31 -10.92 -16.53
CA GLU A 74 -11.67 -11.50 -17.73
C GLU A 74 -10.23 -11.96 -17.44
N GLY A 75 -9.98 -12.51 -16.25
CA GLY A 75 -8.66 -12.95 -15.80
C GLY A 75 -7.66 -11.83 -15.46
N LYS A 76 -8.05 -10.55 -15.62
CA LYS A 76 -7.18 -9.40 -15.35
C LYS A 76 -7.38 -8.86 -13.93
N ARG A 77 -6.27 -8.43 -13.33
CA ARG A 77 -6.26 -7.67 -12.08
C ARG A 77 -6.94 -6.32 -12.30
N ARG A 78 -7.70 -5.87 -11.30
CA ARG A 78 -8.39 -4.58 -11.30
C ARG A 78 -7.76 -3.63 -10.31
N SER A 79 -7.91 -2.33 -10.53
CA SER A 79 -7.43 -1.34 -9.58
C SER A 79 -8.27 -1.36 -8.30
N LEU A 80 -7.66 -1.03 -7.16
CA LEU A 80 -8.39 -0.87 -5.91
C LEU A 80 -9.51 0.18 -6.02
N LYS A 81 -9.31 1.24 -6.83
CA LYS A 81 -10.31 2.27 -7.09
C LYS A 81 -11.57 1.70 -7.74
N ASP A 82 -11.40 0.82 -8.72
CA ASP A 82 -12.52 0.16 -9.40
C ASP A 82 -13.25 -0.81 -8.47
N LEU A 83 -12.49 -1.57 -7.66
CA LEU A 83 -13.05 -2.50 -6.69
C LEU A 83 -13.84 -1.77 -5.58
N ALA A 84 -13.30 -0.69 -5.03
CA ALA A 84 -14.00 0.11 -4.03
C ALA A 84 -15.30 0.73 -4.59
N ALA A 85 -15.27 1.19 -5.84
CA ALA A 85 -16.46 1.76 -6.48
C ALA A 85 -17.54 0.70 -6.75
N GLN A 86 -17.15 -0.53 -7.08
CA GLN A 86 -18.10 -1.60 -7.41
C GLN A 86 -18.63 -2.33 -6.18
N GLU A 87 -17.74 -2.75 -5.27
CA GLU A 87 -18.10 -3.63 -4.15
C GLU A 87 -18.59 -2.85 -2.94
N LEU A 88 -18.14 -1.60 -2.77
CA LEU A 88 -18.47 -0.76 -1.62
C LEU A 88 -19.27 0.49 -2.01
N CYS A 89 -19.49 0.75 -3.30
CA CYS A 89 -20.09 1.98 -3.80
C CYS A 89 -19.35 3.26 -3.35
N VAL A 90 -18.05 3.16 -3.06
CA VAL A 90 -17.21 4.28 -2.58
C VAL A 90 -16.20 4.71 -3.64
N LYS A 91 -16.13 6.02 -3.88
CA LYS A 91 -15.09 6.64 -4.71
C LYS A 91 -13.87 7.01 -3.86
N ILE A 92 -12.83 6.18 -3.89
CA ILE A 92 -11.55 6.47 -3.24
C ILE A 92 -10.58 7.18 -4.20
N GLN A 93 -9.48 7.74 -3.66
CA GLN A 93 -8.35 8.27 -4.44
C GLN A 93 -8.76 9.33 -5.49
N GLN A 94 -9.57 10.32 -5.08
CA GLN A 94 -10.08 11.37 -5.98
C GLN A 94 -9.13 12.56 -6.14
N GLN A 95 -8.13 12.70 -5.28
CA GLN A 95 -7.13 13.78 -5.28
C GLN A 95 -5.72 13.18 -5.04
N GLU A 96 -4.75 13.97 -4.57
CA GLU A 96 -3.44 13.45 -4.12
C GLU A 96 -3.67 12.25 -3.17
N HIS A 97 -3.01 11.14 -3.47
CA HIS A 97 -3.23 9.92 -2.71
C HIS A 97 -2.81 10.13 -1.24
N CYS A 98 -3.71 9.83 -0.32
CA CYS A 98 -3.39 9.71 1.08
C CYS A 98 -3.41 8.22 1.42
N PRO A 99 -2.27 7.61 1.84
CA PRO A 99 -2.23 6.19 2.21
C PRO A 99 -3.15 5.86 3.39
N VAL A 100 -3.53 6.85 4.20
CA VAL A 100 -4.49 6.70 5.31
C VAL A 100 -5.95 6.65 4.80
N CYS A 101 -6.30 7.41 3.76
CA CYS A 101 -7.68 7.46 3.24
C CYS A 101 -8.13 6.15 2.56
N VAL A 102 -7.24 5.17 2.40
CA VAL A 102 -7.56 3.84 1.86
C VAL A 102 -8.09 2.90 2.95
N ILE A 103 -7.86 3.23 4.23
CA ILE A 103 -8.44 2.51 5.36
C ILE A 103 -9.77 3.19 5.67
N LEU A 104 -10.85 2.71 5.06
CA LEU A 104 -12.20 3.07 5.48
C LEU A 104 -12.35 2.66 6.94
N TYR A 105 -12.62 3.62 7.82
CA TYR A 105 -13.05 3.34 9.18
C TYR A 105 -14.31 2.47 9.12
N SER A 106 -14.18 1.21 9.54
CA SER A 106 -15.26 0.30 9.91
C SER A 106 -15.29 0.15 11.41
#